data_AF-A0A352IZ57-F1
#
_entry.id   AF-A0A352IZ57-F1
#
_cell.length_a   1.000
_cell.length_b   1.000
_cell.length_c   1.000
_cell.angle_alpha   90.00
_cell.angle_beta   90.00
_cell.angle_gamma   90.00
#
_symmetry.space_group_name_H-M   'P 1'
#
loop_
_entity.id
_entity.type
_entity.pdbx_description
1 polymer ?
#
loop_
_entity_poly.entity_id
_entity_poly.type
_entity_poly.pdbx_seq_one_letter_code
_entity_poly.pdbx_strand_id
1 'polypeptide(L)'
;ATSEALFIYTDREIADVGMRVRVTGKVKEYHGLTELVSVRSIRACGRGPLPAPIAITLPWAVDPEHLENMRVTFRQPLTVVDNYNLARYGELGLAASDQVQPTEYLPPGKEAHRAFTRAGANRVLLDDNRSRRDPRPVPWPPGGLSSATVRAGDQIKGLIGVLDFRFDAWRLQPSQEPAFLATNPRETAPGPRHEASVRIMALNLGNFFNGDGR
;
A
#
# COMPACT_ATOMS: atom_id res chain seq x y z
N ALA A 1 11.17 -18.16 12.67
CA ALA A 1 9.87 -18.74 12.29
C ALA A 1 9.67 -18.51 10.80
N THR A 2 8.97 -19.40 10.09
CA THR A 2 8.61 -19.24 8.67
C THR A 2 7.11 -19.02 8.56
N SER A 3 6.64 -18.46 7.45
CA SER A 3 5.20 -18.33 7.21
C SER A 3 4.52 -19.71 7.12
N GLU A 4 3.28 -19.77 7.60
CA GLU A 4 2.39 -20.95 7.48
C GLU A 4 1.35 -20.77 6.35
N ALA A 5 1.40 -19.64 5.64
CA ALA A 5 0.43 -19.28 4.61
C ALA A 5 1.00 -19.45 3.19
N LEU A 6 0.10 -19.64 2.22
CA LEU A 6 0.45 -19.84 0.82
C LEU A 6 -0.57 -19.17 -0.08
N PHE A 7 -0.09 -18.33 -1.01
CA PHE A 7 -0.93 -17.79 -2.08
C PHE A 7 -1.15 -18.84 -3.17
N ILE A 8 -2.37 -18.95 -3.68
CA ILE A 8 -2.72 -19.90 -4.76
C ILE A 8 -3.11 -19.09 -5.99
N TYR A 9 -2.29 -19.14 -7.03
CA TYR A 9 -2.58 -18.50 -8.30
C TYR A 9 -3.41 -19.44 -9.19
N THR A 10 -4.68 -19.10 -9.39
CA THR A 10 -5.61 -19.87 -10.23
C THR A 10 -6.71 -18.98 -10.81
N ASP A 11 -7.22 -19.36 -11.97
CA ASP A 11 -8.39 -18.78 -12.66
C ASP A 11 -9.71 -19.45 -12.25
N ARG A 12 -9.66 -20.44 -11.35
CA ARG A 12 -10.82 -21.23 -10.94
C ARG A 12 -11.43 -20.64 -9.67
N GLU A 13 -12.71 -20.29 -9.72
CA GLU A 13 -13.48 -19.88 -8.55
C GLU A 13 -14.09 -21.11 -7.87
N ILE A 14 -13.58 -21.46 -6.70
CA ILE A 14 -13.87 -22.78 -6.08
C ILE A 14 -14.28 -22.69 -4.62
N ALA A 15 -14.00 -21.57 -3.95
CA ALA A 15 -14.16 -21.47 -2.51
C ALA A 15 -14.41 -20.03 -2.05
N ASP A 16 -15.42 -19.87 -1.20
CA ASP A 16 -15.63 -18.65 -0.44
C ASP A 16 -14.59 -18.50 0.67
N VAL A 17 -14.40 -17.26 1.14
CA VAL A 17 -13.64 -16.98 2.36
C VAL A 17 -14.16 -17.84 3.52
N GLY A 18 -13.25 -18.49 4.24
CA GLY A 18 -13.57 -19.41 5.34
C GLY A 18 -13.79 -20.87 4.92
N MET A 19 -13.62 -21.19 3.64
CA MET A 19 -13.58 -22.59 3.19
C MET A 19 -12.18 -23.18 3.33
N ARG A 20 -12.11 -24.40 3.84
CA ARG A 20 -10.89 -25.21 3.78
C ARG A 20 -10.78 -25.81 2.39
N VAL A 21 -9.59 -25.75 1.82
CA VAL A 21 -9.31 -26.36 0.51
C VAL A 21 -8.12 -27.29 0.60
N ARG A 22 -8.18 -28.40 -0.14
CA ARG A 22 -7.01 -29.23 -0.46
C ARG A 22 -6.59 -28.92 -1.88
N VAL A 23 -5.36 -28.49 -2.05
CA VAL A 23 -4.83 -28.03 -3.34
C VAL A 23 -3.58 -28.83 -3.72
N THR A 24 -3.44 -29.12 -5.01
CA THR A 24 -2.23 -29.73 -5.58
C THR A 24 -1.76 -28.86 -6.73
N GLY A 25 -0.54 -28.35 -6.62
CA GLY A 25 0.09 -27.51 -7.62
C GLY A 25 1.61 -27.59 -7.53
N LYS A 26 2.30 -26.60 -8.09
CA LYS A 26 3.77 -26.44 -7.98
C LYS A 26 4.07 -25.13 -7.28
N VAL A 27 5.06 -25.13 -6.40
CA VAL A 27 5.56 -23.88 -5.79
C VAL A 27 6.41 -23.13 -6.82
N LYS A 28 6.27 -21.82 -6.87
CA LYS A 28 7.04 -20.90 -7.70
C LYS A 28 7.15 -19.55 -7.00
N GLU A 29 8.24 -18.82 -7.26
CA GLU A 29 8.31 -17.39 -6.96
C GLU A 29 7.97 -16.55 -8.20
N TYR A 30 7.13 -15.54 -8.03
CA TYR A 30 6.78 -14.60 -9.09
C TYR A 30 6.81 -13.16 -8.57
N HIS A 31 7.71 -12.34 -9.13
CA HIS A 31 7.98 -10.98 -8.67
C HIS A 31 8.26 -10.85 -7.16
N GLY A 32 8.85 -11.88 -6.56
CA GLY A 32 9.16 -11.93 -5.13
C GLY A 32 8.09 -12.61 -4.26
N LEU A 33 6.90 -12.91 -4.80
CA LEU A 33 5.84 -13.60 -4.07
C LEU A 33 6.01 -15.11 -4.14
N THR A 34 5.99 -15.80 -2.98
CA THR A 34 5.85 -17.26 -2.95
C THR A 34 4.41 -17.68 -3.27
N GLU A 35 4.22 -18.43 -4.35
CA GLU A 35 2.90 -18.85 -4.81
C GLU A 35 2.82 -20.32 -5.26
N LEU A 36 1.62 -20.89 -5.15
CA LEU A 36 1.27 -22.17 -5.74
C LEU A 36 0.63 -21.94 -7.12
N VAL A 37 1.27 -22.45 -8.16
CA VAL A 37 0.86 -22.35 -9.56
C VAL A 37 0.55 -23.72 -10.15
N SER A 38 0.12 -23.74 -11.43
CA SER A 38 -0.15 -24.99 -12.16
C SER A 38 -1.09 -25.93 -11.38
N VAL A 39 -2.17 -25.36 -10.82
CA VAL A 39 -3.11 -26.07 -9.95
C VAL A 39 -3.78 -27.21 -10.72
N ARG A 40 -3.44 -28.45 -10.34
CA ARG A 40 -3.98 -29.68 -10.93
C ARG A 40 -5.32 -30.03 -10.32
N SER A 41 -5.40 -29.95 -8.98
CA SER A 41 -6.61 -30.25 -8.23
C SER A 41 -6.81 -29.27 -7.10
N ILE A 42 -8.06 -28.97 -6.82
CA ILE A 42 -8.49 -28.09 -5.74
C ILE A 42 -9.88 -28.54 -5.33
N ARG A 43 -10.00 -28.91 -4.05
CA ARG A 43 -11.21 -29.53 -3.51
C ARG A 43 -11.60 -28.80 -2.23
N ALA A 44 -12.84 -28.33 -2.18
CA ALA A 44 -13.44 -27.83 -0.95
C ALA A 44 -13.58 -28.96 0.07
N CYS A 45 -13.15 -28.69 1.31
CA CYS A 45 -13.16 -29.61 2.44
C CYS A 45 -14.11 -29.17 3.56
N GLY A 46 -15.06 -28.27 3.24
CA GLY A 46 -16.00 -27.68 4.20
C GLY A 46 -15.52 -26.34 4.76
N ARG A 47 -16.30 -25.76 5.67
CA ARG A 47 -15.98 -24.49 6.35
C ARG A 47 -14.99 -24.70 7.48
N GLY A 48 -14.20 -23.67 7.78
CA GLY A 48 -13.30 -23.61 8.93
C GLY A 48 -13.12 -22.17 9.41
N PRO A 49 -12.60 -21.98 10.63
CA PRO A 49 -12.26 -20.64 11.11
C PRO A 49 -11.13 -20.03 10.27
N LEU A 50 -11.18 -18.72 10.06
CA LEU A 50 -10.04 -17.99 9.52
C LEU A 50 -8.90 -17.94 10.56
N PRO A 51 -7.63 -17.92 10.12
CA PRO A 51 -6.52 -17.60 11.01
C PRO A 51 -6.73 -16.26 11.71
N ALA A 52 -6.43 -16.21 13.01
CA ALA A 52 -6.42 -14.96 13.75
C ALA A 52 -5.39 -14.00 13.12
N PRO A 53 -5.70 -12.69 12.98
CA PRO A 53 -4.78 -11.76 12.39
C PRO A 53 -3.60 -11.51 13.35
N ILE A 54 -2.39 -11.58 12.83
CA ILE A 54 -1.17 -11.29 13.60
C ILE A 54 -1.02 -9.77 13.72
N ALA A 55 -0.87 -9.28 14.95
CA ALA A 55 -0.71 -7.86 15.20
C ALA A 55 0.72 -7.40 14.88
N ILE A 56 0.84 -6.39 14.01
CA ILE A 56 2.11 -5.84 13.53
C ILE A 56 2.16 -4.32 13.67
N THR A 57 3.36 -3.76 13.56
CA THR A 57 3.64 -2.32 13.65
C THR A 57 4.75 -1.95 12.67
N LEU A 58 4.67 -0.75 12.11
CA LEU A 58 5.82 -0.05 11.52
C LEU A 58 6.55 0.82 12.57
N PRO A 59 7.86 1.08 12.42
CA PRO A 59 8.75 0.51 11.40
C PRO A 59 8.98 -1.00 11.58
N TRP A 60 9.32 -1.70 10.49
CA TRP A 60 9.73 -3.10 10.51
C TRP A 60 10.98 -3.25 11.38
N ALA A 61 10.84 -3.92 12.53
CA ALA A 61 11.98 -4.22 13.41
C ALA A 61 12.92 -5.27 12.79
N VAL A 62 12.34 -6.19 12.00
CA VAL A 62 12.99 -7.20 11.18
C VAL A 62 12.23 -7.32 9.87
N ASP A 63 12.83 -7.94 8.85
CA ASP A 63 12.14 -8.26 7.61
C ASP A 63 10.88 -9.12 7.91
N PRO A 64 9.67 -8.70 7.48
CA PRO A 64 8.45 -9.45 7.74
C PRO A 64 8.25 -10.65 6.79
N GLU A 65 9.30 -11.16 6.14
CA GLU A 65 9.29 -12.40 5.35
C GLU A 65 8.59 -13.59 6.04
N HIS A 66 8.79 -13.74 7.35
CA HIS A 66 8.12 -14.77 8.16
C HIS A 66 6.59 -14.62 8.25
N LEU A 67 6.03 -13.50 7.76
CA LEU A 67 4.61 -13.18 7.70
C LEU A 67 4.07 -13.13 6.26
N GLU A 68 4.87 -13.47 5.25
CA GLU A 68 4.42 -13.49 3.85
C GLU A 68 3.16 -14.37 3.69
N ASN A 69 2.15 -13.86 2.98
CA ASN A 69 0.83 -14.46 2.79
C ASN A 69 -0.02 -14.63 4.07
N MET A 70 0.48 -14.22 5.24
CA MET A 70 -0.27 -14.35 6.49
C MET A 70 -1.29 -13.22 6.66
N ARG A 71 -2.34 -13.52 7.42
CA ARG A 71 -3.33 -12.51 7.82
C ARG A 71 -2.76 -11.67 8.96
N VAL A 72 -2.70 -10.35 8.78
CA VAL A 72 -2.13 -9.39 9.73
C VAL A 72 -3.09 -8.25 10.04
N THR A 73 -2.80 -7.52 11.12
CA THR A 73 -3.47 -6.25 11.47
C THR A 73 -2.45 -5.24 11.97
N PHE A 74 -2.51 -4.00 11.49
CA PHE A 74 -1.70 -2.92 12.05
C PHE A 74 -2.31 -2.41 13.36
N ARG A 75 -1.49 -2.27 14.40
CA ARG A 75 -1.95 -1.81 15.73
C ARG A 75 -2.17 -0.30 15.79
N GLN A 76 -1.46 0.45 14.96
CA GLN A 76 -1.54 1.90 14.87
C GLN A 76 -2.25 2.34 13.58
N PRO A 77 -2.80 3.57 13.55
CA PRO A 77 -3.13 4.24 12.30
C PRO A 77 -1.87 4.40 11.43
N LEU A 78 -2.04 4.33 10.11
CA LEU A 78 -0.99 4.65 9.15
C LEU A 78 -1.38 5.89 8.34
N THR A 79 -0.41 6.72 8.01
CA THR A 79 -0.60 7.94 7.21
C THR A 79 -0.36 7.64 5.74
N VAL A 80 -1.20 8.17 4.86
CA VAL A 80 -0.97 8.15 3.41
C VAL A 80 0.18 9.09 3.09
N VAL A 81 1.27 8.53 2.55
CA VAL A 81 2.50 9.26 2.21
C VAL A 81 2.80 9.26 0.71
N ASP A 82 2.11 8.42 -0.06
CA ASP A 82 2.24 8.34 -1.52
C ASP A 82 0.92 7.92 -2.17
N ASN A 83 0.56 8.58 -3.26
CA ASN A 83 -0.61 8.25 -4.09
C ASN A 83 -0.28 8.19 -5.59
N TYR A 84 1.01 8.17 -5.95
CA TYR A 84 1.48 8.19 -7.34
C TYR A 84 0.91 7.01 -8.16
N ASN A 85 0.88 5.82 -7.56
CA ASN A 85 0.36 4.60 -8.20
C ASN A 85 -1.15 4.42 -8.06
N LEU A 86 -1.87 5.30 -7.36
CA LEU A 86 -3.29 5.09 -7.05
C LEU A 86 -4.16 4.89 -8.30
N ALA A 87 -4.03 5.78 -9.28
CA ALA A 87 -4.85 5.70 -10.49
C ALA A 87 -4.40 4.60 -11.48
N ARG A 88 -3.14 4.13 -11.35
CA ARG A 88 -2.51 3.18 -12.27
C ARG A 88 -2.58 1.74 -11.79
N TYR A 89 -2.42 1.50 -10.50
CA TYR A 89 -2.36 0.17 -9.90
C TYR A 89 -3.24 0.03 -8.65
N GLY A 90 -3.98 1.08 -8.25
CA GLY A 90 -4.82 1.00 -7.07
C GLY A 90 -4.06 1.04 -5.75
N GLU A 91 -2.79 1.46 -5.78
CA GLU A 91 -1.90 1.39 -4.62
C GLU A 91 -1.80 2.75 -3.89
N LEU A 92 -1.79 2.70 -2.56
CA LEU A 92 -1.42 3.83 -1.69
C LEU A 92 -0.17 3.47 -0.88
N GLY A 93 0.81 4.36 -0.80
CA GLY A 93 1.92 4.22 0.12
C GLY A 93 1.56 4.72 1.51
N LEU A 94 1.78 3.89 2.52
CA LEU A 94 1.46 4.17 3.91
C LEU A 94 2.72 4.15 4.78
N ALA A 95 2.74 4.95 5.85
CA ALA A 95 3.81 4.96 6.84
C ALA A 95 3.28 5.25 8.25
N ALA A 96 4.00 4.81 9.30
CA ALA A 96 3.61 5.16 10.67
C ALA A 96 4.13 6.52 11.14
N SER A 97 5.01 7.15 10.37
CA SER A 97 5.52 8.51 10.62
C SER A 97 5.92 9.18 9.33
N ASP A 98 6.11 10.50 9.40
CA ASP A 98 6.49 11.33 8.26
C ASP A 98 7.72 10.81 7.53
N GLN A 99 7.72 11.04 6.23
CA GLN A 99 8.73 10.54 5.30
C GLN A 99 9.48 11.72 4.70
N VAL A 100 10.51 12.18 5.42
CA VAL A 100 11.37 13.28 4.96
C VAL A 100 12.50 12.71 4.11
N GLN A 101 12.78 13.32 2.96
CA GLN A 101 13.92 12.95 2.15
C GLN A 101 15.21 13.29 2.92
N PRO A 102 16.09 12.32 3.24
CA PRO A 102 17.21 12.57 4.15
C PRO A 102 18.16 13.67 3.69
N THR A 103 18.31 13.84 2.39
CA THR A 103 19.19 14.87 1.80
C THR A 103 18.65 16.30 1.94
N GLU A 104 17.43 16.48 2.46
CA GLU A 104 16.92 17.81 2.82
C GLU A 104 17.62 18.38 4.07
N TYR A 105 18.17 17.52 4.94
CA TYR A 105 18.78 17.94 6.21
C TYR A 105 20.11 17.24 6.54
N LEU A 106 20.53 16.27 5.72
CA LEU A 106 21.85 15.60 5.82
C LEU A 106 22.62 15.74 4.49
N PRO A 107 23.96 15.87 4.53
CA PRO A 107 24.76 15.77 3.32
C PRO A 107 24.67 14.35 2.74
N PRO A 108 24.84 14.19 1.41
CA PRO A 108 24.94 12.87 0.79
C PRO A 108 26.05 12.03 1.43
N GLY A 109 25.73 10.77 1.76
CA GLY A 109 26.68 9.88 2.39
C GLY A 109 26.03 8.78 3.23
N LYS A 110 26.84 8.11 4.05
CA LYS A 110 26.43 6.95 4.86
C LYS A 110 25.27 7.26 5.81
N GLU A 111 25.22 8.46 6.38
CA GLU A 111 24.17 8.87 7.31
C GLU A 111 22.83 9.08 6.60
N ALA A 112 22.82 9.79 5.47
CA ALA A 112 21.64 9.95 4.63
C ALA A 112 21.11 8.60 4.13
N HIS A 113 22.01 7.69 3.71
CA HIS A 113 21.62 6.33 3.30
C HIS A 113 20.98 5.54 4.45
N ARG A 114 21.58 5.57 5.65
CA ARG A 114 20.99 4.92 6.84
C ARG A 114 19.62 5.50 7.20
N ALA A 115 19.44 6.81 7.09
CA ALA A 115 18.14 7.44 7.31
C ALA A 115 17.12 7.03 6.25
N PHE A 116 17.52 6.92 4.98
CA PHE A 116 16.69 6.43 3.90
C PHE A 116 16.24 4.98 4.14
N THR A 117 17.15 4.08 4.53
CA THR A 117 16.79 2.69 4.86
C THR A 117 15.80 2.61 6.02
N ARG A 118 15.97 3.43 7.07
CA ARG A 118 15.01 3.50 8.19
C ARG A 118 13.64 4.01 7.76
N ALA A 119 13.60 5.00 6.86
CA ALA A 119 12.35 5.50 6.30
C ALA A 119 11.65 4.41 5.46
N GLY A 120 12.39 3.67 4.65
CA GLY A 120 11.89 2.52 3.89
C GLY A 120 11.30 1.41 4.79
N ALA A 121 11.96 1.10 5.91
CA ALA A 121 11.42 0.17 6.91
C ALA A 121 10.13 0.68 7.57
N ASN A 122 9.81 1.96 7.44
CA ASN A 122 8.57 2.57 7.95
C ASN A 122 7.49 2.67 6.88
N ARG A 123 7.52 1.83 5.84
CA ARG A 123 6.54 1.86 4.75
C ARG A 123 5.88 0.51 4.50
N VAL A 124 4.64 0.57 4.03
CA VAL A 124 3.87 -0.54 3.46
C VAL A 124 2.94 0.01 2.38
N LEU A 125 2.68 -0.75 1.33
CA LEU A 125 1.63 -0.40 0.35
C LEU A 125 0.27 -0.94 0.79
N LEU A 126 -0.79 -0.20 0.51
CA LEU A 126 -2.17 -0.69 0.50
C LEU A 126 -2.57 -0.96 -0.95
N ASP A 127 -2.83 -2.22 -1.27
CA ASP A 127 -3.25 -2.70 -2.59
C ASP A 127 -4.78 -2.72 -2.71
N ASP A 128 -5.33 -2.81 -3.93
CA ASP A 128 -6.78 -2.85 -4.18
C ASP A 128 -7.36 -4.26 -4.37
N ASN A 129 -6.53 -5.30 -4.17
CA ASN A 129 -6.82 -6.71 -4.42
C ASN A 129 -7.11 -7.04 -5.90
N ARG A 130 -6.70 -6.21 -6.86
CA ARG A 130 -7.00 -6.43 -8.27
C ARG A 130 -5.72 -6.47 -9.10
N SER A 131 -5.53 -7.56 -9.82
CA SER A 131 -4.45 -7.69 -10.81
C SER A 131 -4.79 -6.98 -12.13
N ARG A 132 -5.15 -5.68 -12.07
CA ARG A 132 -5.47 -4.87 -13.26
C ARG A 132 -4.78 -3.52 -13.21
N ARG A 133 -4.27 -3.09 -14.36
CA ARG A 133 -3.82 -1.72 -14.56
C ARG A 133 -5.02 -0.80 -14.81
N ASP A 134 -4.86 0.45 -14.39
CA ASP A 134 -5.81 1.56 -14.55
C ASP A 134 -7.21 1.18 -14.05
N PRO A 135 -7.37 0.79 -12.77
CA PRO A 135 -8.67 0.42 -12.22
C PRO A 135 -9.69 1.55 -12.41
N ARG A 136 -10.90 1.15 -12.84
CA ARG A 136 -12.05 2.02 -13.02
C ARG A 136 -13.27 1.40 -12.34
N PRO A 137 -13.87 2.07 -11.33
CA PRO A 137 -13.40 3.31 -10.70
C PRO A 137 -12.03 3.13 -10.01
N VAL A 138 -11.33 4.24 -9.74
CA VAL A 138 -10.13 4.25 -8.87
C VAL A 138 -10.57 3.73 -7.49
N PRO A 139 -9.83 2.80 -6.88
CA PRO A 139 -10.33 2.03 -5.74
C PRO A 139 -10.40 2.84 -4.44
N TRP A 140 -9.49 3.81 -4.25
CA TRP A 140 -9.41 4.61 -3.03
C TRP A 140 -9.67 6.10 -3.32
N PRO A 141 -10.43 6.82 -2.47
CA PRO A 141 -11.25 6.27 -1.39
C PRO A 141 -12.38 5.40 -1.96
N PRO A 142 -13.03 4.58 -1.11
CA PRO A 142 -14.22 3.85 -1.51
C PRO A 142 -15.27 4.78 -2.13
N GLY A 143 -15.89 4.34 -3.23
CA GLY A 143 -16.77 5.17 -4.07
C GLY A 143 -16.06 6.00 -5.14
N GLY A 144 -14.72 6.04 -5.13
CA GLY A 144 -13.90 6.68 -6.16
C GLY A 144 -13.51 8.12 -5.85
N LEU A 145 -12.77 8.74 -6.79
CA LEU A 145 -12.27 10.09 -6.62
C LEU A 145 -13.40 11.12 -6.83
N SER A 146 -13.56 12.02 -5.86
CA SER A 146 -14.44 13.18 -5.94
C SER A 146 -13.77 14.42 -5.34
N SER A 147 -14.53 15.48 -5.07
CA SER A 147 -14.07 16.62 -4.27
C SER A 147 -13.64 16.21 -2.84
N ALA A 148 -14.24 15.13 -2.32
CA ALA A 148 -13.75 14.35 -1.19
C ALA A 148 -12.88 13.19 -1.73
N THR A 149 -11.57 13.33 -1.58
CA THR A 149 -10.55 12.36 -2.03
C THR A 149 -9.58 12.04 -0.89
N VAL A 150 -8.79 10.98 -1.05
CA VAL A 150 -7.69 10.66 -0.14
C VAL A 150 -6.51 11.58 -0.44
N ARG A 151 -6.03 12.27 0.58
CA ARG A 151 -4.87 13.16 0.50
C ARG A 151 -3.66 12.54 1.17
N ALA A 152 -2.47 12.92 0.71
CA ALA A 152 -1.27 12.72 1.51
C ALA A 152 -1.46 13.42 2.86
N GLY A 153 -1.15 12.74 3.96
CA GLY A 153 -1.44 13.18 5.32
C GLY A 153 -2.77 12.69 5.90
N ASP A 154 -3.66 12.08 5.10
CA ASP A 154 -4.83 11.37 5.64
C ASP A 154 -4.41 10.08 6.35
N GLN A 155 -5.17 9.66 7.35
CA GLN A 155 -4.89 8.46 8.12
C GLN A 155 -5.82 7.31 7.77
N ILE A 156 -5.33 6.08 7.86
CA ILE A 156 -6.10 4.85 7.72
C ILE A 156 -6.03 4.07 9.03
N LYS A 157 -7.17 3.60 9.53
CA LYS A 157 -7.27 2.79 10.76
C LYS A 157 -7.93 1.43 10.49
N GLY A 158 -7.71 0.50 11.43
CA GLY A 158 -8.34 -0.83 11.39
C GLY A 158 -7.87 -1.65 10.18
N LEU A 159 -6.61 -1.47 9.79
CA LEU A 159 -6.08 -2.04 8.57
C LEU A 159 -5.77 -3.54 8.79
N ILE A 160 -6.61 -4.40 8.23
CA ILE A 160 -6.56 -5.86 8.36
C ILE A 160 -6.56 -6.50 6.97
N GLY A 161 -5.63 -7.41 6.73
CA GLY A 161 -5.48 -8.01 5.41
C GLY A 161 -4.45 -9.12 5.35
N VAL A 162 -4.14 -9.57 4.15
CA VAL A 162 -3.02 -10.47 3.89
C VAL A 162 -1.80 -9.63 3.57
N LEU A 163 -0.69 -9.85 4.27
CA LEU A 163 0.59 -9.23 3.97
C LEU A 163 1.30 -10.07 2.92
N ASP A 164 1.84 -9.45 1.87
CA ASP A 164 2.66 -10.16 0.90
C ASP A 164 3.79 -9.27 0.36
N PHE A 165 4.77 -9.91 -0.27
CA PHE A 165 5.87 -9.23 -0.95
C PHE A 165 5.76 -9.47 -2.44
N ARG A 166 5.69 -8.40 -3.23
CA ARG A 166 5.77 -8.45 -4.69
C ARG A 166 6.36 -7.16 -5.20
N PHE A 167 6.87 -7.17 -6.44
CA PHE A 167 7.35 -5.97 -7.13
C PHE A 167 8.20 -5.07 -6.22
N ASP A 168 9.11 -5.69 -5.46
CA ASP A 168 10.06 -5.07 -4.54
C ASP A 168 9.43 -4.27 -3.37
N ALA A 169 8.20 -4.59 -2.97
CA ALA A 169 7.53 -3.92 -1.86
C ALA A 169 6.61 -4.84 -1.04
N TRP A 170 6.67 -4.65 0.28
CA TRP A 170 5.68 -5.16 1.23
C TRP A 170 4.35 -4.44 1.06
N ARG A 171 3.28 -5.20 0.90
CA ARG A 171 1.94 -4.67 0.68
C ARG A 171 0.89 -5.45 1.44
N LEU A 172 -0.20 -4.77 1.74
CA LEU A 172 -1.37 -5.35 2.35
C LEU A 172 -2.51 -5.45 1.33
N GLN A 173 -3.02 -6.66 1.18
CA GLN A 173 -4.25 -7.00 0.48
C GLN A 173 -5.43 -6.90 1.48
N PRO A 174 -6.24 -5.82 1.48
CA PRO A 174 -7.21 -5.58 2.52
C PRO A 174 -8.33 -6.64 2.53
N SER A 175 -8.64 -7.19 3.70
CA SER A 175 -9.73 -8.19 3.85
C SER A 175 -11.12 -7.56 4.01
N GLN A 176 -11.15 -6.24 4.18
CA GLN A 176 -12.34 -5.42 4.31
C GLN A 176 -12.01 -4.00 3.85
N GLU A 177 -13.02 -3.20 3.56
CA GLU A 177 -12.84 -1.79 3.20
C GLU A 177 -12.08 -1.03 4.32
N PRO A 178 -10.93 -0.40 4.02
CA PRO A 178 -10.18 0.37 5.00
C PRO A 178 -10.91 1.65 5.43
N ALA A 179 -10.80 2.01 6.71
CA ALA A 179 -11.39 3.24 7.24
C ALA A 179 -10.43 4.42 7.03
N PHE A 180 -10.76 5.29 6.07
CA PHE A 180 -10.04 6.54 5.82
C PHE A 180 -10.52 7.66 6.75
N LEU A 181 -9.58 8.42 7.28
CA LEU A 181 -9.79 9.57 8.14
C LEU A 181 -9.16 10.79 7.47
N ALA A 182 -10.00 11.78 7.17
CA ALA A 182 -9.57 13.06 6.61
C ALA A 182 -8.85 13.89 7.69
N THR A 183 -7.56 13.63 7.88
CA THR A 183 -6.70 14.35 8.85
C THR A 183 -5.93 15.49 8.20
N ASN A 184 -5.92 15.56 6.86
CA ASN A 184 -5.38 16.69 6.12
C ASN A 184 -6.45 17.34 5.22
N PRO A 185 -7.51 17.93 5.80
CA PRO A 185 -8.55 18.59 5.00
C PRO A 185 -7.96 19.78 4.25
N ARG A 186 -8.39 19.97 3.00
CA ARG A 186 -8.04 21.16 2.23
C ARG A 186 -8.61 22.38 2.94
N GLU A 187 -7.74 23.33 3.26
CA GLU A 187 -8.14 24.63 3.79
C GLU A 187 -9.07 25.36 2.82
N THR A 188 -9.99 26.14 3.39
CA THR A 188 -10.83 27.04 2.58
C THR A 188 -9.96 28.01 1.81
N ALA A 189 -10.33 28.31 0.57
CA ALA A 189 -9.62 29.31 -0.21
C ALA A 189 -9.55 30.64 0.58
N PRO A 190 -8.40 31.33 0.57
CA PRO A 190 -8.29 32.64 1.21
C PRO A 190 -9.36 33.60 0.68
N GLY A 191 -9.90 34.45 1.57
CA GLY A 191 -10.87 35.47 1.20
C GLY A 191 -10.31 36.52 0.23
N PRO A 192 -11.16 37.40 -0.31
CA PRO A 192 -10.73 38.51 -1.15
C PRO A 192 -9.69 39.36 -0.40
N ARG A 193 -8.57 39.70 -1.06
CA ARG A 193 -7.58 40.59 -0.47
C ARG A 193 -8.10 42.02 -0.48
N HIS A 194 -8.01 42.68 0.66
CA HIS A 194 -8.19 44.12 0.75
C HIS A 194 -6.86 44.77 0.32
N GLU A 195 -6.90 45.66 -0.68
CA GLU A 195 -5.76 46.42 -1.26
C GLU A 195 -4.88 45.75 -2.36
N ALA A 196 -4.13 46.62 -3.05
CA ALA A 196 -3.22 46.30 -4.16
C ALA A 196 -2.16 45.29 -3.70
N SER A 197 -2.40 44.01 -3.98
CA SER A 197 -1.61 42.91 -3.47
C SER A 197 -0.82 42.23 -4.60
N VAL A 198 0.48 42.03 -4.37
CA VAL A 198 1.33 41.21 -5.25
C VAL A 198 1.02 39.74 -5.00
N ARG A 199 0.77 38.98 -6.07
CA ARG A 199 0.67 37.51 -6.03
C ARG A 199 1.98 36.92 -6.50
N ILE A 200 2.60 36.10 -5.64
CA ILE A 200 3.78 35.31 -5.99
C ILE A 200 3.33 33.85 -6.06
N MET A 201 3.61 33.19 -7.17
CA MET A 201 3.39 31.76 -7.34
C MET A 201 4.76 31.10 -7.53
N ALA A 202 5.10 30.17 -6.63
CA ALA A 202 6.23 29.29 -6.81
C ALA A 202 5.71 27.94 -7.30
N LEU A 203 6.22 27.48 -8.44
CA LEU A 203 5.94 26.15 -8.98
C LEU A 203 7.23 25.35 -8.97
N ASN A 204 7.18 24.12 -8.47
CA ASN A 204 8.25 23.16 -8.72
C ASN A 204 8.11 22.68 -10.17
N LEU A 205 9.07 23.03 -11.01
CA LEU A 205 9.01 22.70 -12.43
C LEU A 205 9.32 21.23 -12.71
N GLY A 206 9.94 20.48 -11.79
CA GLY A 206 10.11 19.02 -11.78
C GLY A 206 10.72 18.38 -13.04
N ASN A 207 10.02 18.51 -14.17
CA ASN A 207 10.33 18.09 -15.54
C ASN A 207 9.67 19.01 -16.61
N PHE A 208 9.57 20.32 -16.39
CA PHE A 208 9.07 21.27 -17.39
C PHE A 208 10.19 21.60 -18.38
N PHE A 209 10.33 20.76 -19.39
CA PHE A 209 11.21 21.01 -20.52
C PHE A 209 10.44 21.84 -21.56
N ASN A 210 10.78 23.12 -21.69
CA ASN A 210 10.23 24.04 -22.69
C ASN A 210 11.23 24.33 -23.83
N GLY A 211 12.30 23.52 -23.94
CA GLY A 211 13.24 23.53 -25.06
C GLY A 211 12.86 22.54 -26.17
N ASP A 212 13.53 22.63 -27.32
CA ASP A 212 13.29 21.78 -28.49
C ASP A 212 13.89 20.36 -28.38
N GLY A 213 14.44 20.01 -27.21
CA GLY A 213 14.95 18.68 -26.91
C GLY A 213 16.12 18.26 -27.81
N ARG A 214 16.86 19.22 -28.37
CA ARG A 214 18.07 19.01 -29.18
C ARG A 214 19.34 19.35 -28.40
#